data_AF-A0AAV0PIF3-F1
#
_entry.id   AF-A0AAV0PIF3-F1
#
_cell.length_a   1.000
_cell.length_b   1.000
_cell.length_c   1.000
_cell.angle_alpha   90.00
_cell.angle_beta   90.00
_cell.angle_gamma   90.00
#
_symmetry.space_group_name_H-M   'P 1'
#
loop_
_entity.id
_entity.type
_entity.pdbx_description
1 polymer ?
#
loop_
_entity_poly.entity_id
_entity_poly.type
_entity_poly.pdbx_seq_one_letter_code
_entity_poly.pdbx_strand_id
1 'polypeptide(L)'
;QNLNSLVNSSLTRAHQIKHPATSDFTAKTELSPHSYGSYSTSLRFGTPPQTLSFVVDTASSFVWFPCTTHYFCEHCVFPSPTSRIPSFIPVLSSSSKIVDCKNPKCSWIHGRRRRSEQCGNCGYNGGGRRSRYCSQICPPYLILYGSGTTGGVALSETPDNPNHS
;
A
#
# COMPACT_ATOMS: atom_id res chain seq x y z
N GLN A 1 18.47 -6.52 7.06
CA GLN A 1 18.00 -6.83 5.69
C GLN A 1 19.14 -7.55 4.99
N ASN A 2 18.87 -8.58 4.17
CA ASN A 2 19.93 -9.38 3.54
C ASN A 2 20.23 -8.78 2.16
N LEU A 3 21.47 -8.38 1.89
CA LEU A 3 21.88 -7.72 0.64
C LEU A 3 21.46 -8.54 -0.61
N ASN A 4 21.52 -9.87 -0.50
CA ASN A 4 21.15 -10.79 -1.57
C ASN A 4 19.66 -10.70 -1.95
N SER A 5 18.76 -10.42 -0.99
CA SER A 5 17.33 -10.28 -1.31
C SER A 5 17.06 -9.00 -2.09
N LEU A 6 17.78 -7.91 -1.78
CA LEU A 6 17.64 -6.64 -2.48
C LEU A 6 18.14 -6.74 -3.92
N VAL A 7 19.34 -7.32 -4.11
CA VAL A 7 19.90 -7.58 -5.45
C VAL A 7 18.97 -8.46 -6.28
N ASN A 8 18.42 -9.53 -5.70
CA ASN A 8 17.51 -10.41 -6.42
C ASN A 8 16.20 -9.71 -6.83
N SER A 9 15.64 -8.86 -5.96
CA SER A 9 14.46 -8.04 -6.28
C SER A 9 14.75 -7.05 -7.41
N SER A 10 15.91 -6.37 -7.38
CA SER A 10 16.33 -5.46 -8.44
C SER A 10 16.52 -6.18 -9.79
N LEU A 11 17.16 -7.35 -9.79
CA LEU A 11 17.35 -8.16 -10.99
C LEU A 11 16.03 -8.66 -11.57
N THR A 12 15.14 -9.18 -10.71
CA THR A 12 13.81 -9.66 -11.13
C THR A 12 13.02 -8.54 -11.78
N ARG A 13 13.05 -7.34 -11.20
CA ARG A 13 12.34 -6.17 -11.75
C ARG A 13 12.93 -5.70 -13.08
N ALA A 14 14.26 -5.63 -13.18
CA ALA A 14 14.93 -5.28 -14.43
C ALA A 14 14.58 -6.28 -15.55
N HIS A 15 14.49 -7.56 -15.20
CA HIS A 15 14.06 -8.61 -16.12
C HIS A 15 12.61 -8.41 -16.58
N GLN A 16 11.68 -8.13 -15.67
CA GLN A 16 10.27 -7.88 -16.02
C GLN A 16 10.07 -6.64 -16.90
N ILE A 17 10.89 -5.60 -16.72
CA ILE A 17 10.84 -4.40 -17.59
C ILE A 17 11.31 -4.73 -19.00
N LYS A 18 12.38 -5.54 -19.14
CA LYS A 18 12.91 -5.94 -20.46
C LYS A 18 12.07 -7.01 -21.14
N HIS A 19 11.42 -7.87 -20.36
CA HIS A 19 10.63 -9.00 -20.80
C HIS A 19 9.26 -8.94 -20.12
N PRO A 20 8.37 -8.03 -20.56
CA PRO A 20 7.02 -7.98 -20.03
C PRO A 20 6.34 -9.31 -20.30
N ALA A 21 5.77 -9.92 -19.26
CA ALA A 21 4.93 -11.09 -19.43
C ALA A 21 3.71 -10.70 -20.26
N THR A 22 3.45 -11.42 -21.35
CA THR A 22 2.21 -11.33 -22.12
C THR A 22 1.07 -11.90 -21.27
N SER A 23 0.59 -11.12 -20.31
CA SER A 23 -0.66 -11.41 -19.60
C SER A 23 -1.76 -10.52 -20.17
N ASP A 24 -2.93 -11.09 -20.47
CA ASP A 24 -4.11 -10.39 -21.02
C ASP A 24 -4.61 -9.21 -20.16
N PHE A 25 -4.08 -9.04 -18.94
CA PHE A 25 -4.32 -7.88 -18.09
C PHE A 25 -3.34 -6.74 -18.42
N THR A 26 -3.60 -6.02 -19.51
CA THR A 26 -2.94 -4.73 -19.75
C THR A 26 -3.71 -3.63 -19.04
N ALA A 27 -3.34 -3.32 -17.79
CA ALA A 27 -3.82 -2.13 -17.10
C ALA A 27 -3.06 -0.90 -17.64
N LYS A 28 -3.75 -0.05 -18.40
CA LYS A 28 -3.20 1.24 -18.85
C LYS A 28 -3.71 2.33 -17.93
N THR A 29 -2.84 3.25 -17.57
CA THR A 29 -3.21 4.47 -16.85
C THR A 29 -2.55 5.66 -17.53
N GLU A 30 -3.23 6.80 -17.52
CA GLU A 30 -2.68 8.03 -18.05
C GLU A 30 -1.65 8.61 -17.07
N LEU A 31 -0.55 9.12 -17.60
CA LEU A 31 0.52 9.75 -16.83
C LEU A 31 0.57 11.25 -17.12
N SER A 32 0.52 12.05 -16.07
CA SER A 32 0.71 13.50 -16.13
C SER A 32 2.14 13.84 -15.68
N PRO A 33 3.00 14.38 -16.56
CA PRO A 33 4.36 14.74 -16.20
C PRO A 33 4.38 16.03 -15.36
N HIS A 34 5.35 16.13 -14.46
CA HIS A 34 5.63 17.34 -13.69
C HIS A 34 6.97 17.95 -14.07
N SER A 35 7.10 19.28 -13.90
CA SER A 35 8.32 20.04 -14.23
C SER A 35 9.57 19.60 -13.45
N TYR A 36 9.39 18.99 -12.28
CA TYR A 36 10.47 18.46 -11.44
C TYR A 36 10.81 16.98 -11.73
N GLY A 37 10.35 16.44 -12.86
CA GLY A 37 10.75 15.12 -13.38
C GLY A 37 9.97 13.92 -12.82
N SER A 38 8.93 14.16 -12.03
CA SER A 38 8.01 13.10 -11.59
C SER A 38 6.84 12.92 -12.55
N TYR A 39 6.14 11.80 -12.41
CA TYR A 39 4.88 11.55 -13.09
C TYR A 39 3.80 11.30 -12.03
N SER A 40 2.61 11.81 -12.27
CA SER A 40 1.42 11.46 -11.50
C SER A 40 0.40 10.70 -12.33
N THR A 41 -0.50 10.00 -11.65
CA THR A 41 -1.61 9.28 -12.26
C THR A 41 -2.80 9.28 -11.32
N SER A 42 -4.01 9.17 -11.87
CA SER A 42 -5.24 9.09 -11.10
C SER A 42 -5.71 7.64 -11.06
N LEU A 43 -5.81 7.07 -9.86
CA LEU A 43 -6.29 5.71 -9.64
C LEU A 43 -7.57 5.73 -8.80
N ARG A 44 -8.41 4.72 -8.98
CA ARG A 44 -9.70 4.59 -8.32
C ARG A 44 -9.72 3.31 -7.49
N PHE A 45 -10.19 3.41 -6.25
CA PHE A 45 -10.22 2.30 -5.30
C PHE A 45 -11.57 2.24 -4.57
N GLY A 46 -12.00 1.04 -4.21
CA GLY A 46 -13.19 0.83 -3.39
C GLY A 46 -14.48 0.60 -4.16
N THR A 47 -15.52 0.29 -3.39
CA THR A 47 -16.86 -0.02 -3.91
C THR A 47 -17.92 0.75 -3.10
N PRO A 48 -18.44 1.90 -3.59
CA PRO A 48 -18.14 2.52 -4.89
C PRO A 48 -16.71 3.12 -4.98
N PRO A 49 -16.17 3.30 -6.21
CA PRO A 49 -14.80 3.80 -6.38
C PRO A 49 -14.60 5.25 -5.94
N GLN A 50 -13.52 5.49 -5.19
CA GLN A 50 -13.00 6.81 -4.80
C GLN A 50 -11.71 7.10 -5.59
N THR A 51 -11.62 8.27 -6.22
CA THR A 51 -10.47 8.68 -7.03
C THR A 51 -9.40 9.38 -6.19
N LEU A 52 -8.14 8.99 -6.38
CA LEU A 52 -6.97 9.58 -5.71
C LEU A 52 -5.84 9.80 -6.73
N SER A 53 -5.02 10.81 -6.49
CA SER A 53 -3.83 11.10 -7.30
C SER A 53 -2.58 10.51 -6.65
N PHE A 54 -1.74 9.87 -7.45
CA PHE A 54 -0.52 9.18 -7.02
C PHE A 54 0.68 9.69 -7.78
N VAL A 55 1.81 9.82 -7.09
CA VAL A 55 3.13 9.92 -7.74
C VAL A 55 3.62 8.52 -8.08
N VAL A 56 4.13 8.35 -9.30
CA VAL A 56 4.68 7.07 -9.77
C VAL A 56 6.11 6.92 -9.25
N ASP A 57 6.25 6.27 -8.10
CA ASP A 57 7.54 5.85 -7.57
C ASP A 57 7.81 4.39 -7.95
N THR A 58 8.50 4.22 -9.08
CA THR A 58 8.83 2.88 -9.56
C THR A 58 9.77 2.14 -8.61
N ALA A 59 10.57 2.83 -7.78
CA ALA A 59 11.51 2.24 -6.84
C ALA A 59 10.87 1.71 -5.55
N SER A 60 9.57 1.90 -5.38
CA SER A 60 8.81 1.41 -4.22
C SER A 60 8.14 0.05 -4.48
N SER A 61 7.84 -0.69 -3.41
CA SER A 61 7.09 -1.95 -3.46
C SER A 61 5.71 -1.85 -2.78
N PHE A 62 5.27 -0.63 -2.46
CA PHE A 62 4.07 -0.39 -1.67
C PHE A 62 3.33 0.83 -2.18
N VAL A 63 2.01 0.72 -2.35
CA VAL A 63 1.13 1.85 -2.64
C VAL A 63 0.60 2.37 -1.31
N TRP A 64 0.78 3.65 -1.05
CA TRP A 64 0.24 4.31 0.13
C TRP A 64 -0.58 5.53 -0.29
N PHE A 65 -1.64 5.81 0.47
CA PHE A 65 -2.45 7.01 0.30
C PHE A 65 -3.03 7.48 1.64
N PRO A 66 -3.24 8.79 1.81
CA PRO A 66 -3.95 9.37 2.93
C PRO A 66 -5.33 8.73 3.13
N CYS A 67 -5.66 8.38 4.38
CA CYS A 67 -6.94 7.77 4.74
C CYS A 67 -7.63 8.54 5.86
N THR A 68 -8.95 8.57 5.82
CA THR A 68 -9.86 9.21 6.80
C THR A 68 -9.81 10.74 6.81
N THR A 69 -10.78 11.36 7.47
CA THR A 69 -10.79 12.81 7.74
C THR A 69 -9.73 13.24 8.77
N HIS A 70 -9.08 12.28 9.44
CA HIS A 70 -8.06 12.52 10.46
C HIS A 70 -6.64 12.34 9.92
N TYR A 71 -6.46 12.19 8.61
CA TYR A 71 -5.12 12.22 8.04
C TYR A 71 -4.43 13.53 8.42
N PHE A 72 -3.24 13.41 8.99
CA PHE A 72 -2.44 14.53 9.45
C PHE A 72 -1.14 14.57 8.66
N CYS A 73 -0.78 15.76 8.17
CA CYS A 73 0.54 16.01 7.62
C CYS A 73 1.21 17.15 8.37
N GLU A 74 2.42 16.89 8.84
CA GLU A 74 3.30 17.89 9.42
C GLU A 74 4.23 18.44 8.34
N HIS A 75 4.45 19.75 8.33
CA HIS A 75 5.34 20.43 7.38
C HIS A 75 5.00 20.23 5.88
N CYS A 76 3.75 19.89 5.55
CA CYS A 76 3.28 19.92 4.17
C CYS A 76 3.13 21.35 3.65
N VAL A 77 3.58 21.59 2.41
CA VAL A 77 3.35 22.84 1.68
C VAL A 77 2.17 22.66 0.72
N PHE A 78 1.11 23.43 0.93
CA PHE A 78 -0.05 23.42 0.04
C PHE A 78 -0.15 24.70 -0.77
N PRO A 79 -0.68 24.65 -2.01
CA PRO A 79 -0.90 25.86 -2.82
C PRO A 79 -1.87 26.85 -2.18
N SER A 80 -2.80 26.37 -1.34
CA SER A 80 -3.73 27.22 -0.61
C SER A 80 -3.95 26.71 0.83
N PRO A 81 -4.27 27.60 1.78
CA PRO A 81 -4.52 27.23 3.18
C PRO A 81 -5.80 26.41 3.38
N THR A 82 -6.71 26.40 2.40
CA THR A 82 -7.95 25.59 2.42
C THR A 82 -7.80 24.26 1.68
N SER A 83 -6.68 24.05 0.98
CA SER A 83 -6.39 22.80 0.29
C SER A 83 -6.29 21.67 1.31
N ARG A 84 -7.22 20.72 1.22
CA ARG A 84 -7.15 19.46 1.96
C ARG A 84 -6.50 18.41 1.08
N ILE A 85 -5.71 17.54 1.70
CA ILE A 85 -5.19 16.36 1.02
C ILE A 85 -6.37 15.43 0.72
N PRO A 86 -6.63 15.10 -0.57
CA PRO A 86 -7.62 14.10 -0.91
C PRO A 86 -7.29 12.80 -0.19
N SER A 87 -8.26 12.30 0.58
CA SER A 87 -8.07 11.14 1.42
C SER A 87 -9.13 10.11 1.09
N PHE A 88 -8.71 8.84 1.05
CA PHE A 88 -9.62 7.72 0.94
C PHE A 88 -10.43 7.60 2.23
N ILE A 89 -11.74 7.35 2.13
CA ILE A 89 -12.63 7.16 3.28
C ILE A 89 -13.06 5.68 3.31
N PRO A 90 -12.38 4.80 4.09
CA PRO A 90 -12.64 3.36 4.06
C PRO A 90 -14.08 2.97 4.39
N VAL A 91 -14.72 3.70 5.31
CA VAL A 91 -16.12 3.42 5.71
C VAL A 91 -17.13 3.62 4.57
N LEU A 92 -16.76 4.38 3.53
CA LEU A 92 -17.60 4.58 2.35
C LEU A 92 -17.37 3.51 1.27
N SER A 93 -16.46 2.56 1.49
CA SER A 93 -16.18 1.45 0.58
C SER A 93 -16.59 0.12 1.21
N SER A 94 -17.49 -0.60 0.58
CA SER A 94 -17.90 -1.95 1.03
C SER A 94 -16.81 -3.01 0.85
N SER A 95 -15.80 -2.75 0.01
CA SER A 95 -14.66 -3.64 -0.24
C SER A 95 -13.45 -3.35 0.65
N SER A 96 -13.49 -2.30 1.48
CA SER A 96 -12.42 -1.94 2.41
C SER A 96 -12.27 -2.96 3.53
N LYS A 97 -11.05 -3.47 3.72
CA LYS A 97 -10.72 -4.40 4.81
C LYS A 97 -9.38 -4.04 5.44
N ILE A 98 -9.39 -3.77 6.74
CA ILE A 98 -8.13 -3.63 7.51
C ILE A 98 -7.40 -4.97 7.48
N VAL A 99 -6.10 -4.93 7.19
CA VAL A 99 -5.26 -6.13 7.14
C VAL A 99 -4.95 -6.55 8.58
N ASP A 100 -5.44 -7.72 8.96
CA ASP A 100 -5.12 -8.34 10.25
C ASP A 100 -3.81 -9.15 10.20
N CYS A 101 -3.35 -9.59 11.36
CA CYS A 101 -2.14 -10.39 11.54
C CYS A 101 -2.21 -11.81 10.95
N LYS A 102 -3.41 -12.34 10.66
CA LYS A 102 -3.61 -13.64 10.01
C LYS A 102 -3.53 -13.54 8.50
N ASN A 103 -3.82 -12.36 7.96
CA ASN A 103 -3.73 -12.10 6.55
C ASN A 103 -2.27 -12.29 6.08
N PRO A 104 -2.01 -13.15 5.08
CA PRO A 104 -0.66 -13.40 4.59
C PRO A 104 0.02 -12.12 4.08
N LYS A 105 -0.75 -11.12 3.62
CA LYS A 105 -0.24 -9.80 3.21
C LYS A 105 0.47 -9.06 4.33
N CYS A 106 0.14 -9.30 5.61
CA CYS A 106 0.85 -8.70 6.72
C CYS A 106 2.33 -9.10 6.75
N SER A 107 2.65 -10.32 6.30
CA SER A 107 4.04 -10.78 6.17
C SER A 107 4.81 -10.12 5.03
N TRP A 108 4.11 -9.53 4.05
CA TRP A 108 4.74 -8.78 2.95
C TRP A 108 5.26 -7.43 3.43
N ILE A 109 4.61 -6.84 4.45
CA ILE A 109 4.96 -5.53 5.00
C ILE A 109 6.08 -5.67 6.05
N HIS A 110 5.89 -6.55 7.03
CA HIS A 110 6.81 -6.66 8.18
C HIS A 110 7.85 -7.77 8.04
N GLY A 111 7.74 -8.61 7.00
CA GLY A 111 8.46 -9.86 6.93
C GLY A 111 7.93 -10.90 7.92
N ARG A 112 8.28 -12.17 7.72
CA ARG A 112 7.76 -13.28 8.52
C ARG A 112 8.13 -13.19 10.00
N ARG A 113 9.36 -12.76 10.30
CA ARG A 113 9.90 -12.68 11.66
C ARG A 113 9.23 -11.59 12.49
N ARG A 114 9.24 -10.33 12.03
CA ARG A 114 8.60 -9.24 12.78
C ARG A 114 7.10 -9.42 12.89
N ARG A 115 6.44 -9.94 11.85
CA ARG A 115 5.03 -10.35 11.97
C ARG A 115 4.85 -11.35 13.11
N SER A 116 5.70 -12.35 13.26
CA SER A 116 5.57 -13.34 14.35
C SER A 116 5.81 -12.73 15.73
N GLU A 117 6.75 -11.81 15.86
CA GLU A 117 7.08 -11.13 17.12
C GLU A 117 5.96 -10.16 17.52
N GLN A 118 5.47 -9.35 16.59
CA GLN A 118 4.49 -8.29 16.85
C GLN A 118 3.04 -8.79 16.81
N CYS A 119 2.76 -9.90 16.11
CA CYS A 119 1.46 -10.59 16.13
C CYS A 119 1.44 -11.76 17.14
N GLY A 120 2.22 -11.66 18.23
CA GLY A 120 2.38 -12.74 19.22
C GLY A 120 1.06 -13.23 19.83
N ASN A 121 0.07 -12.36 19.95
CA ASN A 121 -1.27 -12.69 20.47
C ASN A 121 -2.13 -13.48 19.46
N CYS A 122 -1.72 -13.54 18.19
CA CYS A 122 -2.26 -14.47 17.19
C CYS A 122 -1.52 -15.81 17.15
N GLY A 123 -0.53 -16.00 18.03
CA GLY A 123 0.25 -17.22 18.22
C GLY A 123 -0.51 -18.33 18.93
N TYR A 124 0.07 -19.52 18.92
CA TYR A 124 -0.45 -20.74 19.53
C TYR A 124 -0.75 -20.52 21.03
N ASN A 125 -2.00 -20.69 21.47
CA ASN A 125 -2.28 -20.96 22.89
C ASN A 125 -1.38 -22.13 23.29
N GLY A 126 -0.66 -22.05 24.42
CA GLY A 126 0.47 -22.89 24.87
C GLY A 126 0.31 -24.42 24.77
N GLY A 127 0.09 -24.93 23.56
CA GLY A 127 -0.44 -26.25 23.24
C GLY A 127 -0.72 -26.41 21.74
N GLY A 128 -0.02 -25.70 20.85
CA GLY A 128 0.03 -26.03 19.43
C GLY A 128 -1.28 -25.89 18.63
N ARG A 129 -2.32 -25.19 19.14
CA ARG A 129 -3.51 -24.82 18.36
C ARG A 129 -3.54 -23.34 17.94
N ARG A 130 -3.61 -23.06 16.64
CA ARG A 130 -3.78 -21.70 16.09
C ARG A 130 -5.04 -21.09 16.71
N SER A 131 -4.94 -19.92 17.34
CA SER A 131 -6.12 -19.21 17.82
C SER A 131 -7.07 -18.95 16.66
N ARG A 132 -8.29 -19.52 16.71
CA ARG A 132 -9.31 -19.35 15.66
C ARG A 132 -9.82 -17.92 15.57
N TYR A 133 -9.65 -17.12 16.63
CA TYR A 133 -10.09 -15.72 16.69
C TYR A 133 -8.89 -14.85 17.04
N CYS A 134 -8.26 -14.24 16.03
CA CYS A 134 -7.32 -13.16 16.26
C CYS A 134 -7.81 -11.97 15.45
N SER A 135 -8.26 -10.94 16.16
CA SER A 135 -8.68 -9.65 15.61
C SER A 135 -7.55 -8.62 15.63
N GLN A 136 -6.32 -9.03 15.96
CA GLN A 136 -5.18 -8.12 16.00
C GLN A 136 -4.89 -7.58 14.60
N ILE A 137 -4.92 -6.26 14.47
CA ILE A 137 -4.56 -5.54 13.24
C ILE A 137 -3.07 -5.78 12.97
N CYS A 138 -2.72 -5.93 11.69
CA CYS A 138 -1.31 -5.98 11.29
C CYS A 138 -0.57 -4.76 11.84
N PRO A 139 0.66 -4.92 12.38
CA PRO A 139 1.38 -3.80 12.97
C PRO A 139 1.46 -2.59 12.03
N PRO A 140 1.49 -1.36 12.55
CA PRO A 140 1.59 -0.18 11.71
C PRO A 140 2.92 -0.17 10.94
N TYR A 141 2.89 0.37 9.73
CA TYR A 141 4.08 0.55 8.89
C TYR A 141 4.60 1.98 8.98
N LEU A 142 5.88 2.14 8.63
CA LEU A 142 6.54 3.42 8.41
C LEU A 142 7.29 3.32 7.08
N ILE A 143 7.05 4.26 6.17
CA ILE A 143 7.69 4.35 4.85
C ILE A 143 8.51 5.63 4.80
N LEU A 144 9.77 5.49 4.42
CA LEU A 144 10.68 6.60 4.12
C LEU A 144 10.70 6.77 2.60
N TYR A 145 10.53 8.01 2.13
CA TYR A 145 10.62 8.37 0.72
C TYR A 145 11.42 9.67 0.56
N GLY A 146 11.79 10.03 -0.67
CA GLY A 146 12.80 11.07 -0.91
C GLY A 146 12.52 12.44 -0.27
N SER A 147 11.25 12.80 -0.11
CA SER A 147 10.83 14.09 0.47
C SER A 147 10.25 13.99 1.88
N GLY A 148 10.24 12.82 2.52
CA GLY A 148 9.71 12.69 3.86
C GLY A 148 9.40 11.26 4.30
N THR A 149 8.48 11.16 5.25
CA THR A 149 8.10 9.89 5.86
C THR A 149 6.60 9.84 6.08
N THR A 150 6.01 8.66 5.92
CA THR A 150 4.60 8.43 6.20
C THR A 150 4.43 7.15 7.02
N GLY A 151 3.43 7.12 7.90
CA GLY A 151 3.11 5.96 8.72
C GLY A 151 1.62 5.69 8.71
N GLY A 152 1.24 4.43 8.93
CA GLY A 152 -0.16 4.05 8.90
C GLY A 152 -0.41 2.59 9.18
N VAL A 153 -1.65 2.18 8.99
CA VAL A 153 -2.07 0.76 9.08
C VAL A 153 -2.36 0.22 7.70
N ALA A 154 -2.13 -1.08 7.53
CA ALA A 154 -2.34 -1.74 6.25
C ALA A 154 -3.83 -1.94 5.95
N LEU A 155 -4.25 -1.52 4.76
CA LEU A 155 -5.60 -1.68 4.23
C LEU A 155 -5.53 -2.55 2.96
N SER A 156 -6.48 -3.48 2.83
CA SER A 156 -6.75 -4.19 1.57
C SER A 156 -7.98 -3.55 0.94
N GLU A 157 -7.85 -3.18 -0.33
CA GLU A 157 -8.92 -2.57 -1.11
C GLU A 157 -8.87 -3.09 -2.55
N THR A 158 -10.01 -3.03 -3.24
CA THR A 158 -10.16 -3.40 -4.63
C THR A 158 -9.84 -2.20 -5.53
N PRO A 159 -8.87 -2.32 -6.46
CA PRO A 159 -8.72 -1.31 -7.51
C PRO A 159 -9.91 -1.37 -8.46
N ASP A 160 -10.39 -0.21 -8.89
CA ASP A 160 -11.40 -0.10 -9.94
C ASP A 160 -10.73 -0.45 -11.28
N ASN A 161 -11.33 -1.39 -12.02
CA ASN A 161 -10.86 -1.74 -13.35
C ASN A 161 -11.74 -1.04 -14.38
N PRO A 162 -11.24 -0.02 -15.10
CA PRO A 162 -12.06 0.70 -16.08
C PRO A 162 -12.50 -0.17 -17.28
N ASN A 163 -11.96 -1.39 -17.43
CA ASN A 163 -12.30 -2.32 -18.52
C ASN A 163 -13.44 -3.31 -18.17
N HIS A 164 -14.11 -3.16 -17.03
CA HIS A 164 -15.29 -3.95 -16.68
C HIS A 164 -16.44 -3.02 -16.26
N SER A 165 -17.08 -2.43 -17.28
CA SER A 165 -18.39 -1.78 -17.19
C SER A 165 -19.38 -2.55 -18.04
#